data_AF-A0A2P2GKL0-F1
#
_entry.id   AF-A0A2P2GKL0-F1
#
_cell.length_a   1.000
_cell.length_b   1.000
_cell.length_c   1.000
_cell.angle_alpha   90.00
_cell.angle_beta   90.00
_cell.angle_gamma   90.00
#
_symmetry.space_group_name_H-M   'P 1'
#
loop_
_entity.id
_entity.type
_entity.pdbx_description
1 polymer ?
#
loop_
_entity_poly.entity_id
_entity_poly.type
_entity_poly.pdbx_seq_one_letter_code
_entity_poly.pdbx_strand_id
1 'polypeptide(L)' 'MSNPPKTWTGTTVAEAIDLLDAARGLLLAKMAAAVPGDGHGQWKTQKTTPVMVTVTLDHSALDALIDARHSTPAAD' A
#
# COMPACT_ATOMS: atom_id res chain seq x y z
N MET A 1 -2.23 17.56 -18.65
CA MET A 1 -1.67 16.21 -18.91
C MET A 1 -2.22 15.26 -17.86
N SER A 2 -2.96 14.23 -18.26
CA SER A 2 -3.43 13.21 -17.30
C SER A 2 -2.28 12.25 -17.02
N ASN A 3 -1.95 12.03 -15.74
CA ASN A 3 -0.93 11.05 -15.37
C ASN A 3 -1.58 9.66 -15.41
N PRO A 4 -1.18 8.75 -16.33
CA PRO A 4 -1.81 7.45 -16.43
C PRO A 4 -1.62 6.65 -15.13
N PRO A 5 -2.54 5.73 -14.80
CA PRO A 5 -2.37 4.84 -13.66
C PRO A 5 -1.02 4.11 -13.77
N LYS A 6 -0.25 4.11 -12.67
CA LYS A 6 1.01 3.38 -12.59
C LYS A 6 0.80 2.12 -11.77
N THR A 7 1.09 0.96 -12.36
CA THR A 7 1.07 -0.33 -11.66
C THR A 7 2.45 -0.63 -11.08
N TRP A 8 2.49 -1.10 -9.84
CA TRP A 8 3.69 -1.63 -9.19
C TRP A 8 3.48 -3.11 -8.83
N THR A 9 4.55 -3.89 -8.90
CA THR A 9 4.53 -5.34 -8.61
C THR A 9 5.70 -5.69 -7.71
N GLY A 10 5.43 -6.39 -6.60
CA GLY A 10 6.41 -6.98 -5.71
C GLY A 10 6.17 -8.48 -5.61
N THR A 11 7.23 -9.24 -5.36
CA THR A 11 7.22 -10.72 -5.33
C THR A 11 7.46 -11.30 -3.94
N THR A 12 7.80 -10.44 -2.97
CA THR A 12 8.00 -10.81 -1.57
C THR A 12 7.16 -9.94 -0.64
N VAL A 13 6.98 -10.39 0.60
CA VAL A 13 6.30 -9.59 1.65
C VAL A 13 7.05 -8.27 1.87
N ALA A 14 8.38 -8.28 1.88
CA ALA A 14 9.20 -7.08 2.06
C ALA A 14 8.98 -6.07 0.92
N GLU A 15 9.06 -6.53 -0.33
CA GLU A 15 8.80 -5.68 -1.49
C GLU A 15 7.37 -5.13 -1.52
N ALA A 16 6.37 -5.92 -1.11
CA ALA A 16 4.99 -5.47 -1.03
C ALA A 16 4.83 -4.33 0.01
N ILE A 17 5.47 -4.45 1.17
CA ILE A 17 5.48 -3.39 2.20
C ILE A 17 6.17 -2.14 1.67
N ASP A 18 7.37 -2.29 1.08
CA ASP A 18 8.13 -1.17 0.52
C ASP A 18 7.33 -0.42 -0.56
N LEU A 19 6.58 -1.13 -1.40
CA LEU A 19 5.70 -0.54 -2.41
C LEU A 19 4.53 0.24 -1.80
N LEU A 20 3.90 -0.28 -0.75
CA LEU A 20 2.82 0.42 -0.03
C LEU A 20 3.34 1.71 0.63
N ASP A 21 4.53 1.65 1.22
CA ASP A 21 5.17 2.82 1.82
C ASP A 21 5.57 3.86 0.75
N ALA A 22 6.12 3.41 -0.38
CA ALA A 22 6.41 4.29 -1.52
C ALA A 22 5.13 4.95 -2.07
N ALA A 23 4.03 4.19 -2.18
CA ALA A 23 2.73 4.71 -2.61
C ALA A 23 2.20 5.79 -1.65
N ARG A 24 2.31 5.54 -0.34
CA ARG A 24 1.97 6.51 0.71
C ARG A 24 2.82 7.77 0.58
N GLY A 25 4.13 7.61 0.43
CA GLY A 25 5.07 8.73 0.25
C GLY A 25 4.72 9.59 -0.97
N LEU A 26 4.37 8.95 -2.09
CA LEU A 26 3.93 9.66 -3.30
C LEU A 26 2.66 10.48 -3.05
N LEU A 27 1.65 9.92 -2.38
CA LEU A 27 0.40 10.64 -2.07
C LEU A 27 0.68 11.86 -1.17
N LEU A 28 1.51 11.70 -0.14
CA LEU A 28 1.88 12.79 0.75
C LEU A 28 2.67 13.89 0.02
N ALA A 29 3.60 13.52 -0.86
CA ALA A 29 4.35 14.48 -1.67
C ALA A 29 3.44 15.26 -2.63
N LYS A 30 2.48 14.57 -3.27
CA LYS A 30 1.47 15.22 -4.14
C LYS A 30 0.58 16.18 -3.35
N MET A 31 0.15 15.79 -2.15
CA MET A 31 -0.63 16.64 -1.26
C MET A 31 0.14 17.89 -0.82
N ALA A 32 1.39 17.72 -0.39
CA ALA A 32 2.25 18.84 0.02
C ALA A 32 2.51 19.83 -1.12
N ALA A 33 2.64 19.32 -2.36
CA ALA A 33 2.75 20.16 -3.55
C ALA A 33 1.44 20.88 -3.93
N ALA A 34 0.28 20.24 -3.70
CA ALA A 34 -1.02 20.79 -4.03
C ALA A 34 -1.49 21.87 -3.03
N VAL A 35 -1.15 21.73 -1.75
CA VAL A 35 -1.47 22.68 -0.68
C VAL A 35 -0.19 23.05 0.07
N PRO A 36 0.62 23.98 -0.47
CA PRO A 36 1.84 24.43 0.19
C PRO A 36 1.51 25.35 1.38
N GLY A 37 2.02 25.01 2.56
CA GLY A 37 2.13 25.97 3.67
C GLY A 37 0.85 26.33 4.43
N ASP A 38 0.06 25.34 4.87
CA ASP A 38 -0.79 25.47 6.06
C ASP A 38 -1.16 24.07 6.62
N GLY A 39 -0.91 23.82 7.91
CA GLY A 39 -1.21 22.51 8.49
C GLY A 39 -2.72 22.20 8.49
N HIS A 40 -3.55 23.24 8.64
CA HIS A 40 -5.00 23.12 8.68
C HIS A 40 -5.61 22.89 7.28
N GLY A 41 -5.19 23.63 6.25
CA GLY A 41 -5.63 23.42 4.88
C GLY A 41 -5.14 22.11 4.29
N GLN A 42 -3.92 21.67 4.62
CA GLN A 42 -3.46 20.32 4.28
C GLN A 42 -4.33 19.24 4.93
N TRP A 43 -4.64 19.35 6.23
CA TRP A 43 -5.50 18.39 6.93
C TRP A 43 -6.90 18.33 6.31
N LYS A 44 -7.53 19.48 6.07
CA LYS A 44 -8.86 19.55 5.46
C LYS A 44 -8.85 18.94 4.05
N THR A 45 -7.88 19.33 3.23
CA THR A 45 -7.77 18.87 1.84
C THR A 45 -7.49 17.37 1.78
N GLN A 46 -6.68 16.82 2.69
CA GLN A 46 -6.45 15.38 2.79
C GLN A 46 -7.75 14.60 3.07
N LYS A 47 -8.68 15.17 3.84
CA LYS A 47 -9.94 14.52 4.21
C LYS A 47 -11.02 14.61 3.12
N THR A 48 -10.96 15.63 2.27
CA THR A 48 -12.03 15.92 1.29
C THR A 48 -11.65 15.62 -0.15
N THR A 49 -10.36 15.48 -0.47
CA THR A 49 -9.92 15.24 -1.86
C THR A 49 -10.21 13.79 -2.25
N PRO A 50 -11.02 13.55 -3.29
CA PRO A 50 -11.27 12.19 -3.77
C PRO A 50 -9.99 11.62 -4.40
N VAL A 51 -9.58 10.45 -3.94
CA VAL A 51 -8.47 9.67 -4.51
C VAL A 51 -8.95 8.24 -4.67
N MET A 52 -8.66 7.63 -5.81
CA MET A 52 -8.90 6.21 -6.06
C MET A 52 -7.59 5.43 -5.91
N VAL A 53 -7.62 4.35 -5.13
CA VAL A 53 -6.50 3.42 -4.98
C VAL A 53 -7.03 2.01 -5.19
N THR A 54 -6.36 1.24 -6.04
CA THR A 54 -6.63 -0.19 -6.25
C THR A 54 -5.41 -0.98 -5.79
N VAL A 55 -5.62 -1.92 -4.88
CA VAL A 55 -4.57 -2.82 -4.37
C VAL A 55 -5.02 -4.25 -4.60
N THR A 56 -4.17 -5.06 -5.22
CA THR A 56 -4.38 -6.50 -5.39
C THR A 56 -3.26 -7.21 -4.65
N LEU A 57 -3.62 -8.06 -3.69
CA LEU A 57 -2.67 -8.86 -2.89
C LEU A 57 -2.95 -10.33 -3.16
N ASP A 58 -1.94 -11.06 -3.62
CA ASP A 58 -1.95 -12.51 -3.63
C ASP A 58 -1.27 -12.99 -2.34
N HIS A 59 -2.02 -13.70 -1.50
CA HIS A 59 -1.57 -14.20 -0.20
C HIS A 59 -1.57 -15.74 -0.14
N SER A 60 -1.79 -16.41 -1.27
CA SER A 60 -1.82 -17.88 -1.36
C SER A 60 -0.56 -18.54 -0.80
N ALA A 61 0.61 -17.95 -1.03
CA ALA A 61 1.87 -18.43 -0.47
C ALA A 61 1.94 -18.30 1.06
N LEU A 62 1.31 -17.27 1.65
CA LEU A 62 1.24 -17.10 3.10
C LEU A 62 0.25 -18.08 3.72
N ASP A 63 -0.89 -18.28 3.07
CA ASP A 63 -1.91 -19.25 3.50
C ASP A 63 -1.31 -20.66 3.53
N ALA A 64 -0.57 -21.05 2.49
CA ALA A 64 0.14 -22.34 2.46
C ALA A 64 1.15 -22.52 3.61
N LEU A 65 1.85 -21.45 4.02
CA LEU A 65 2.78 -21.48 5.16
C LEU A 65 2.05 -21.63 6.51
N ILE A 66 0.89 -21.00 6.65
CA ILE A 66 0.03 -21.12 7.84
C ILE A 66 -0.48 -22.55 7.94
N ASP A 67 -1.02 -23.10 6.85
CA ASP A 67 -1.55 -24.45 6.80
C ASP A 67 -0.46 -25.50 7.11
N ALA A 68 0.74 -25.35 6.55
CA ALA A 68 1.87 -26.23 6.86
C ALA A 68 2.24 -26.22 8.35
N ARG A 69 2.18 -25.05 9.01
CA ARG A 69 2.45 -24.93 10.45
C ARG A 69 1.39 -25.63 11.30
N HIS A 70 0.12 -25.56 10.89
CA HIS A 70 -0.99 -26.19 11.62
C HIS A 70 -1.16 -27.68 11.32
N SER A 71 -0.59 -28.17 10.23
CA SER A 71 -0.71 -29.57 9.79
C SER A 71 0.43 -30.48 10.28
N THR A 72 1.36 -29.99 11.12
CA THR A 72 2.44 -30.83 11.67
C THR A 72 1.85 -31.82 12.69
N PRO A 73 1.83 -33.14 12.41
CA PRO A 73 1.39 -34.13 13.39
C PRO A 73 2.42 -34.20 14.53
N ALA A 74 1.95 -34.47 15.76
CA ALA A 74 2.85 -34.87 16.84
C ALA A 74 3.70 -36.05 16.34
N ALA A 75 5.03 -35.91 16.44
CA ALA A 75 5.92 -37.02 16.15
C ALA A 75 5.66 -38.11 17.20
N ASP A 76 5.17 -39.26 16.73
CA ASP A 76 5.09 -40.51 17.50
C ASP A 76 6.49 -41.04 17.85
#